data_AF-A0A0L8L5A7-F1
#
_entry.id   AF-A0A0L8L5A7-F1
#
_cell.length_a   1.000
_cell.length_b   1.000
_cell.length_c   1.000
_cell.angle_alpha   90.00
_cell.angle_beta   90.00
_cell.angle_gamma   90.00
#
_symmetry.space_group_name_H-M   'P 1'
#
loop_
_entity.id
_entity.type
_entity.pdbx_description
1 polymer ?
#
loop_
_entity_poly.entity_id
_entity_poly.type
_entity_poly.pdbx_seq_one_letter_code
_entity_poly.pdbx_strand_id
1 'polypeptide(L)'
;MPQSSQKRESFYANVPHQVYEITWQSGHVEKVIAHQVSHDSMRVRVAALGNGVFGSDSENARIKFHAEIDGQWTLQLSAFEADIRTIRNVTCGEQAPGAAS
;
A
#
# COMPACT_ATOMS: atom_id res chain seq x y z
N MET A 1 21.77 20.02 32.15
CA MET A 1 22.71 19.38 31.19
C MET A 1 22.22 17.96 30.93
N PRO A 2 22.24 17.49 29.68
CA PRO A 2 21.07 17.39 28.81
C PRO A 2 20.28 16.08 28.98
N GLN A 3 18.96 16.15 28.79
CA GLN A 3 18.10 14.98 28.63
C GLN A 3 18.60 14.19 27.43
N SER A 4 19.01 12.95 27.68
CA SER A 4 19.30 11.95 26.66
C SER A 4 18.11 11.91 25.69
N SER A 5 18.27 12.46 24.49
CA SER A 5 17.31 12.30 23.42
C SER A 5 17.29 10.81 23.09
N GLN A 6 16.38 10.08 23.72
CA GLN A 6 16.08 8.70 23.38
C GLN A 6 15.58 8.75 21.93
N LYS A 7 16.51 8.49 21.01
CA LYS A 7 16.21 8.28 19.59
C LYS A 7 15.13 7.23 19.61
N ARG A 8 13.87 7.61 19.31
CA ARG A 8 12.81 6.64 19.10
C ARG A 8 13.31 5.82 17.93
N GLU A 9 13.89 4.66 18.21
CA GLU A 9 14.12 3.65 17.19
C GLU A 9 12.73 3.39 16.63
N SER A 10 12.50 3.90 15.43
CA SER A 10 11.22 3.67 14.77
C SER A 10 11.07 2.17 14.64
N PHE A 11 9.89 1.67 14.99
CA PHE A 11 9.54 0.26 14.85
C PHE A 11 9.77 -0.25 13.41
N TYR A 12 9.87 0.66 12.43
CA TYR A 12 10.09 0.38 11.02
C TYR A 12 11.49 0.75 10.50
N ALA A 13 12.41 1.22 11.36
CA ALA A 13 13.76 1.60 10.95
C ALA A 13 14.54 0.47 10.24
N ASN A 14 14.17 -0.78 10.52
CA ASN A 14 14.77 -1.98 9.94
C ASN A 14 13.95 -2.60 8.80
N VAL A 15 12.83 -1.99 8.39
CA VAL A 15 12.05 -2.44 7.24
C VAL A 15 12.57 -1.70 6.01
N PRO A 16 13.27 -2.33 5.07
CA PRO A 16 13.69 -1.66 3.85
C PRO A 16 12.46 -1.17 3.09
N HIS A 17 12.55 0.03 2.53
CA HIS A 17 11.51 0.54 1.65
C HIS A 17 11.50 -0.27 0.36
N GLN A 18 10.31 -0.49 -0.18
CA GLN A 18 10.08 -1.20 -1.43
C GLN A 18 9.52 -0.23 -2.46
N VAL A 19 9.82 -0.46 -3.74
CA VAL A 19 9.29 0.33 -4.86
C VAL A 19 8.15 -0.44 -5.50
N TYR A 20 6.98 0.20 -5.57
CA TYR A 20 5.79 -0.34 -6.21
C TYR A 20 5.48 0.44 -7.47
N GLU A 21 5.26 -0.28 -8.58
CA GLU A 21 4.72 0.26 -9.81
C GLU A 21 3.20 0.04 -9.81
N ILE A 22 2.46 1.12 -10.00
CA ILE A 22 1.00 1.12 -10.01
C ILE A 22 0.56 1.48 -11.42
N THR A 23 -0.18 0.57 -12.05
CA THR A 23 -0.90 0.88 -13.29
C THR A 23 -2.33 1.23 -12.93
N TRP A 24 -2.77 2.41 -13.34
CA TRP A 24 -4.13 2.91 -13.14
C TRP A 24 -5.07 2.38 -14.23
N GLN A 25 -6.38 2.36 -13.96
CA GLN A 25 -7.38 2.02 -14.97
C GLN A 25 -7.34 2.96 -16.18
N SER A 26 -6.93 4.22 -15.97
CA SER A 26 -6.70 5.20 -17.03
C SER A 26 -5.51 4.85 -17.95
N GLY A 27 -4.68 3.88 -17.58
CA GLY A 27 -3.42 3.56 -18.26
C GLY A 27 -2.22 4.39 -17.80
N HIS A 28 -2.41 5.36 -16.90
CA HIS A 28 -1.29 6.03 -16.24
C HIS A 28 -0.48 5.01 -15.42
N VAL A 29 0.84 5.21 -15.35
CA VAL A 29 1.75 4.40 -14.54
C VAL A 29 2.56 5.33 -13.64
N GLU A 30 2.61 5.03 -12.35
CA GLU A 30 3.47 5.72 -11.40
C GLU A 30 4.21 4.77 -10.46
N LYS A 31 5.25 5.28 -9.80
CA LYS A 31 6.04 4.54 -8.83
C LYS A 31 5.90 5.15 -7.45
N VAL A 32 5.63 4.31 -6.46
CA VAL A 32 5.46 4.69 -5.06
C VAL A 32 6.44 3.90 -4.20
N ILE A 33 7.12 4.59 -3.28
CA ILE A 33 7.98 3.97 -2.28
C ILE A 33 7.13 3.67 -1.04
N ALA A 34 7.21 2.47 -0.48
CA ALA A 34 6.47 2.11 0.74
C ALA A 34 7.19 1.04 1.56
N HIS A 35 7.10 1.13 2.89
CA HIS A 35 7.41 0.00 3.79
C HIS A 35 6.21 -0.92 3.98
N GLN A 36 4.99 -0.37 3.90
CA GLN A 36 3.76 -1.12 4.09
C GLN A 36 2.72 -0.76 3.03
N VAL A 37 2.07 -1.81 2.51
CA VAL A 37 0.86 -1.71 1.69
C VAL A 37 -0.27 -2.37 2.47
N SER A 38 -1.38 -1.66 2.65
CA SER A 38 -2.55 -2.16 3.37
C SER A 38 -3.80 -1.99 2.52
N HIS A 39 -4.71 -2.95 2.62
CA HIS A 39 -5.96 -2.99 1.86
C HIS A 39 -7.15 -2.96 2.81
N ASP A 40 -8.07 -2.01 2.61
CA ASP A 40 -9.27 -1.89 3.44
C ASP A 40 -10.27 -3.06 3.18
N SER A 41 -10.16 -3.79 2.06
CA SER A 41 -11.11 -4.83 1.64
C SER A 41 -11.11 -6.11 2.49
N MET A 42 -10.10 -6.32 3.35
CA MET A 42 -10.10 -7.46 4.27
C MET A 42 -11.25 -7.41 5.28
N ARG A 43 -12.03 -6.32 5.30
CA ARG A 43 -13.34 -6.24 5.94
C ARG A 43 -14.42 -6.29 4.86
N VAL A 44 -14.84 -7.49 4.46
CA VAL A 44 -16.10 -7.66 3.72
C VAL A 44 -17.22 -7.06 4.58
N ARG A 45 -17.69 -5.86 4.24
CA ARG A 45 -18.92 -5.32 4.82
C ARG A 45 -20.07 -5.95 4.06
N VAL A 46 -20.60 -7.02 4.60
CA VAL A 46 -21.90 -7.56 4.18
C VAL A 46 -22.97 -6.66 4.80
N ALA A 47 -23.56 -5.78 4.00
CA ALA A 47 -24.76 -5.06 4.39
C ALA A 47 -25.98 -5.85 3.92
N ALA A 48 -26.89 -6.18 4.83
CA ALA A 48 -28.21 -6.68 4.47
C ALA A 48 -29.02 -5.49 3.94
N LEU A 49 -29.23 -5.44 2.62
CA LEU A 49 -30.16 -4.51 2.01
C LEU A 49 -31.58 -5.06 2.23
N GLY A 50 -32.53 -4.19 2.58
CA GLY A 50 -33.89 -4.60 2.93
C GLY A 50 -34.59 -5.25 1.74
N ASN A 51 -34.85 -6.57 1.83
CA ASN A 51 -35.34 -7.54 0.82
C ASN A 51 -34.44 -8.81 0.69
N GLY A 52 -33.43 -8.98 1.54
CA GLY A 52 -32.61 -10.20 1.58
C GLY A 52 -31.47 -10.21 0.56
N VAL A 53 -31.18 -9.07 -0.06
CA VAL A 53 -30.04 -8.88 -0.94
C VAL A 53 -28.81 -8.55 -0.08
N PHE A 54 -27.72 -9.27 -0.32
CA PHE A 54 -26.42 -8.97 0.27
C PHE A 54 -25.61 -8.13 -0.70
N GLY A 55 -25.32 -6.88 -0.33
CA GLY A 55 -24.38 -6.04 -1.06
C GLY A 55 -22.97 -6.23 -0.51
N SER A 56 -21.99 -6.47 -1.39
CA SER A 56 -20.56 -6.39 -1.05
C SER A 56 -20.06 -5.02 -1.49
N ASP A 57 -19.78 -4.13 -0.53
CA ASP A 57 -19.20 -2.81 -0.80
C ASP A 57 -17.69 -2.95 -1.05
N SER A 58 -17.34 -3.44 -2.23
CA SER A 58 -15.97 -3.33 -2.77
C SER A 58 -15.72 -1.96 -3.41
N GLU A 59 -16.77 -1.18 -3.71
CA GLU A 59 -16.68 0.12 -4.36
C GLU A 59 -15.93 1.15 -3.51
N ASN A 60 -15.97 1.02 -2.17
CA ASN A 60 -15.24 1.89 -1.25
C ASN A 60 -13.90 1.31 -0.75
N ALA A 61 -13.45 0.15 -1.24
CA ALA A 61 -12.20 -0.44 -0.81
C ALA A 61 -11.02 0.45 -1.25
N ARG A 62 -10.12 0.76 -0.31
CA ARG A 62 -8.91 1.55 -0.59
C ARG A 62 -7.65 0.75 -0.35
N ILE A 63 -6.65 1.02 -1.16
CA ILE A 63 -5.28 0.58 -0.97
C ILE A 63 -4.46 1.77 -0.49
N LYS A 64 -3.69 1.58 0.58
CA LYS A 64 -2.86 2.62 1.21
C LYS A 64 -1.41 2.17 1.24
N PHE A 65 -0.53 3.08 0.83
CA PHE A 65 0.92 2.92 0.83
C PHE A 65 1.51 3.87 1.87
N HIS A 66 2.30 3.34 2.79
CA HIS A 66 2.96 4.14 3.80
C HIS A 66 4.47 3.95 3.76
N ALA A 67 5.19 5.05 3.94
CA ALA A 67 6.63 5.09 4.06
C ALA A 67 7.03 5.93 5.28
N GLU A 68 8.19 5.65 5.86
CA GLU A 68 8.81 6.53 6.83
C GLU A 68 9.67 7.53 6.07
N ILE A 69 9.35 8.81 6.24
CA ILE A 69 10.11 9.93 5.67
C ILE A 69 10.55 10.79 6.84
N ASP A 70 11.85 11.06 6.94
CA ASP A 70 12.45 11.87 8.02
C ASP A 70 12.03 11.42 9.44
N GLY A 71 11.90 10.10 9.64
CA GLY A 71 11.49 9.51 10.92
C GLY A 71 10.00 9.65 11.23
N GLN A 72 9.17 10.02 10.25
CA GLN A 72 7.71 10.14 10.38
C GLN A 72 6.99 9.16 9.46
N TRP A 73 6.05 8.40 10.03
CA TRP A 73 5.19 7.50 9.27
C TRP A 73 4.20 8.31 8.44
N THR A 74 4.35 8.25 7.13
CA THR A 74 3.67 9.14 6.19
C THR A 74 2.91 8.32 5.15
N LEU A 75 1.64 8.67 4.94
CA LEU A 75 0.83 8.14 3.85
C LEU A 75 1.35 8.69 2.52
N GLN A 76 1.88 7.80 1.67
CA GLN A 76 2.42 8.15 0.35
C GLN A 76 1.32 8.18 -0.72
N LEU A 77 0.44 7.18 -0.69
CA LEU A 77 -0.68 7.06 -1.61
C LEU A 77 -1.87 6.42 -0.91
N SER A 78 -3.07 6.92 -1.22
CA SER A 78 -4.34 6.30 -0.84
C SER A 78 -5.28 6.41 -2.02
N ALA A 79 -5.70 5.28 -2.57
CA ALA A 79 -6.51 5.22 -3.77
C ALA A 79 -7.60 4.16 -3.64
N PHE A 80 -8.69 4.34 -4.39
CA PHE A 80 -9.71 3.30 -4.50
C PHE A 80 -9.13 2.12 -5.26
N GLU A 81 -9.46 0.91 -4.82
CA GLU A 81 -9.08 -0.32 -5.51
C GLU A 81 -9.63 -0.34 -6.94
N ALA A 82 -10.85 0.18 -7.13
CA ALA A 82 -11.48 0.27 -8.44
C ALA A 82 -10.68 1.10 -9.46
N ASP A 83 -9.87 2.07 -9.02
CA ASP A 83 -9.05 2.91 -9.89
C ASP A 83 -7.72 2.26 -10.28
N ILE A 84 -7.33 1.20 -9.56
CA ILE A 84 -6.06 0.51 -9.75
C ILE A 84 -6.27 -0.70 -10.66
N ARG A 85 -5.44 -0.80 -11.69
CA ARG A 85 -5.42 -1.96 -12.60
C ARG A 85 -4.45 -3.03 -12.11
N THR A 86 -3.23 -2.64 -11.76
CA THR A 86 -2.22 -3.56 -11.20
C THR A 86 -1.32 -2.84 -10.21
N ILE A 87 -0.78 -3.60 -9.25
CA ILE A 87 0.30 -3.19 -8.36
C ILE A 87 1.40 -4.24 -8.48
N ARG A 88 2.63 -3.82 -8.78
CA ARG A 88 3.80 -4.70 -8.87
C ARG A 88 4.87 -4.21 -7.91
N ASN A 89 5.46 -5.12 -7.13
CA ASN A 89 6.69 -4.82 -6.43
C ASN A 89 7.86 -4.92 -7.42
N VAL A 90 8.55 -3.81 -7.66
CA VAL A 90 9.65 -3.69 -8.63
C VAL A 90 10.95 -3.29 -7.95
N THR A 91 11.07 -3.51 -6.64
CA THR A 91 12.24 -3.12 -5.82
C THR A 91 13.56 -3.67 -6.38
N CYS A 92 13.55 -4.86 -6.98
CA CYS A 92 14.72 -5.51 -7.57
C CYS A 92 14.76 -5.44 -9.11
N GLY A 93 13.96 -4.57 -9.74
CA GLY A 93 13.76 -4.56 -11.19
C GLY A 93 12.77 -5.63 -11.68
N GLU A 94 12.54 -5.70 -13.00
CA GLU A 94 11.69 -6.75 -13.57
C GLU A 94 12.39 -8.11 -13.44
N GLN A 95 11.82 -9.00 -12.63
CA GLN A 95 12.13 -10.43 -12.75
C GLN A 95 11.48 -10.95 -14.03
N ALA A 96 12.22 -10.94 -15.13
CA ALA A 96 11.87 -11.73 -16.30
C ALA A 96 11.79 -13.21 -15.87
N PRO A 97 10.70 -13.94 -16.17
CA PRO A 97 10.64 -15.36 -15.90
C PRO A 97 11.72 -16.06 -16.73
N GLY A 98 12.82 -16.47 -16.11
CA GLY A 98 13.88 -17.22 -16.79
C GLY A 98 15.32 -17.00 -16.31
N ALA A 99 15.61 -16.08 -15.39
CA ALA A 99 16.98 -15.92 -14.89
C ALA A 99 17.28 -16.95 -13.78
N ALA A 100 17.46 -18.21 -14.17
CA ALA A 100 18.27 -19.15 -13.42
C ALA A 100 19.73 -18.96 -13.86
N SER A 101 20.62 -18.71 -12.92
CA SER A 101 22.07 -18.91 -13.09
C SER A 101 22.64 -19.38 -11.76
#